data_AF-A0A9E5HN41-F1
#
_entry.id   AF-A0A9E5HN41-F1
#
_cell.length_a   1.000
_cell.length_b   1.000
_cell.length_c   1.000
_cell.angle_alpha   90.00
_cell.angle_beta   90.00
_cell.angle_gamma   90.00
#
_symmetry.space_group_name_H-M   'P 1'
#
loop_
_entity.id
_entity.type
_entity.pdbx_description
1 polymer ?
#
loop_
_entity_poly.entity_id
_entity_poly.type
_entity_poly.pdbx_seq_one_letter_code
_entity_poly.pdbx_strand_id
1 'polypeptide(L)'
;KLVEELFSAARTEFKHLEYFYFHNCLYEGVWRDNRRRWDQQTPTHDILRTYGPDYKCIFVGDASMSPYEIAYAGGANEHWNAEAGQVWLERAREQWASHIWLNPIPERHWDYTHSIGMIKTIFENEMYPLTLNGIENGMRALVR
;
A
#
# COMPACT_ATOMS: atom_id res chain seq x y z
N LYS A 1 -11.60 7.15 6.68
CA LYS A 1 -12.49 8.32 6.49
C LYS A 1 -11.96 9.28 5.43
N LEU A 2 -10.93 10.11 5.68
CA LEU A 2 -10.44 11.06 4.65
C LEU A 2 -9.99 10.38 3.33
N VAL A 3 -9.23 9.29 3.43
CA VAL A 3 -8.78 8.51 2.26
C VAL A 3 -9.95 7.85 1.55
N GLU A 4 -10.86 7.23 2.31
CA GLU A 4 -12.07 6.60 1.77
C GLU A 4 -12.97 7.62 1.06
N GLU A 5 -13.14 8.82 1.62
CA GLU A 5 -13.90 9.91 1.03
C GLU A 5 -13.24 10.44 -0.24
N LEU A 6 -11.92 10.62 -0.24
CA LEU A 6 -11.14 11.04 -1.41
C LEU A 6 -11.29 10.05 -2.58
N PHE A 7 -11.08 8.76 -2.33
CA PHE A 7 -11.18 7.74 -3.38
C PHE A 7 -12.63 7.42 -3.75
N SER A 8 -13.59 7.54 -2.82
CA SER A 8 -15.01 7.44 -3.14
C SER A 8 -15.48 8.60 -4.01
N ALA A 9 -14.99 9.83 -3.75
CA ALA A 9 -15.28 11.00 -4.58
C ALA A 9 -14.62 10.90 -5.96
N ALA A 10 -13.43 10.31 -6.05
CA ALA A 10 -12.74 10.09 -7.32
C ALA A 10 -13.27 8.89 -8.12
N ARG A 11 -14.20 8.09 -7.56
CA ARG A 11 -14.72 6.87 -8.20
C ARG A 11 -15.40 7.12 -9.55
N THR A 12 -15.91 8.33 -9.79
CA THR A 12 -16.50 8.72 -11.09
C THR A 12 -15.46 8.86 -12.19
N GLU A 13 -14.19 9.11 -11.83
CA GLU A 13 -13.08 9.26 -12.78
C GLU A 13 -12.44 7.91 -13.14
N PHE A 14 -12.70 6.86 -12.35
CA PHE A 14 -12.16 5.52 -12.58
C PHE A 14 -13.25 4.55 -13.05
N LYS A 15 -13.06 3.92 -14.23
CA LYS A 15 -13.98 2.89 -14.73
C LYS A 15 -14.14 1.71 -13.76
N HIS A 16 -13.05 1.29 -13.14
CA HIS A 16 -13.02 0.21 -12.16
C HIS A 16 -12.10 0.61 -11.00
N LEU A 17 -12.67 0.72 -9.80
CA LEU A 17 -11.94 1.01 -8.56
C LEU A 17 -12.33 -0.02 -7.51
N GLU A 18 -11.34 -0.80 -7.09
CA GLU A 18 -11.41 -1.78 -6.02
C GLU A 18 -10.43 -1.35 -4.94
N TYR A 19 -10.82 -1.44 -3.67
CA TYR A 19 -9.97 -1.07 -2.55
C TYR A 19 -9.96 -2.18 -1.51
N PHE A 20 -8.82 -2.30 -0.84
CA PHE A 20 -8.56 -3.29 0.18
C PHE A 20 -7.82 -2.63 1.34
N TYR A 21 -8.03 -3.15 2.54
CA TYR A 21 -7.34 -2.75 3.75
C TYR A 21 -6.28 -3.79 4.08
N PHE A 22 -5.15 -3.33 4.58
CA PHE A 22 -4.13 -4.14 5.26
C PHE A 22 -3.85 -3.50 6.62
N HIS A 23 -3.10 -4.18 7.50
CA HIS A 23 -2.86 -3.70 8.86
C HIS A 23 -1.70 -2.69 8.91
N ASN A 24 -0.45 -3.16 8.87
CA ASN A 24 0.76 -2.32 8.88
C ASN A 24 1.56 -2.44 7.58
N CYS A 25 1.74 -3.67 7.11
CA CYS A 25 2.37 -4.00 5.84
C CYS A 25 1.45 -4.94 5.04
N LEU A 26 1.71 -5.08 3.74
CA LEU A 26 1.05 -6.09 2.93
C LEU A 26 1.62 -7.46 3.26
N TYR A 27 0.74 -8.43 3.51
CA TYR A 27 1.11 -9.82 3.76
C TYR A 27 0.21 -10.77 2.96
N GLU A 28 -0.06 -11.97 3.47
CA GLU A 28 -0.82 -13.02 2.79
C GLU A 28 -2.33 -12.74 2.64
N GLY A 29 -2.86 -11.77 3.38
CA GLY A 29 -4.29 -11.46 3.38
C GLY A 29 -4.60 -9.98 3.52
N VAL A 30 -5.66 -9.57 2.84
CA VAL A 30 -6.23 -8.22 2.88
C VAL A 30 -7.72 -8.28 3.19
N TRP A 31 -8.32 -7.16 3.55
CA TRP A 31 -9.75 -7.09 3.89
C TRP A 31 -10.49 -6.14 2.95
N ARG A 32 -11.77 -6.43 2.69
CA ARG A 32 -12.68 -5.48 2.00
C ARG A 32 -13.39 -4.52 2.95
N ASP A 33 -13.38 -4.81 4.25
CA ASP A 33 -14.00 -3.99 5.29
C ASP A 33 -12.93 -3.56 6.31
N ASN A 34 -12.93 -2.28 6.66
CA ASN A 34 -12.00 -1.68 7.63
C ASN A 34 -12.13 -2.28 9.05
N ARG A 35 -13.19 -3.01 9.35
CA ARG A 35 -13.32 -3.81 10.59
C ARG A 35 -12.28 -4.92 10.67
N ARG A 36 -11.64 -5.29 9.56
CA ARG A 36 -10.51 -6.22 9.44
C ARG A 36 -10.68 -7.49 10.28
N ARG A 37 -11.84 -8.15 10.14
CA ARG A 37 -12.12 -9.40 10.87
C ARG A 37 -11.26 -10.53 10.30
N TRP A 38 -10.57 -11.26 11.15
CA TRP A 38 -9.64 -12.33 10.74
C TRP A 38 -10.29 -13.44 9.89
N ASP A 39 -11.56 -13.75 10.14
CA ASP A 39 -12.35 -14.75 9.40
C ASP A 39 -12.82 -14.27 8.02
N GLN A 40 -12.50 -13.03 7.63
CA GLN A 40 -12.93 -12.40 6.37
C GLN A 40 -11.75 -11.87 5.54
N GLN A 41 -10.55 -12.43 5.70
CA GLN A 41 -9.43 -12.11 4.81
C GLN A 41 -9.65 -12.66 3.41
N THR A 42 -9.33 -11.84 2.41
CA THR A 42 -9.11 -12.26 1.04
C THR A 42 -7.61 -12.49 0.84
N PRO A 43 -7.17 -13.66 0.34
CA PRO A 43 -5.76 -13.91 0.09
C PRO A 43 -5.16 -12.91 -0.90
N THR A 44 -4.00 -12.33 -0.58
CA THR A 44 -3.31 -11.37 -1.45
C THR A 44 -2.93 -11.99 -2.79
N HIS A 45 -2.60 -13.28 -2.82
CA HIS A 45 -2.40 -14.02 -4.08
C HIS A 45 -3.63 -14.02 -4.99
N ASP A 46 -4.83 -14.03 -4.44
CA ASP A 46 -6.06 -13.98 -5.23
C ASP A 46 -6.24 -12.59 -5.85
N ILE A 47 -5.87 -11.53 -5.12
CA ILE A 47 -5.86 -10.15 -5.65
C ILE A 47 -4.87 -10.04 -6.81
N LEU A 48 -3.63 -10.50 -6.61
CA LEU A 48 -2.57 -10.47 -7.63
C LEU A 48 -2.95 -11.26 -8.90
N ARG A 49 -3.68 -12.38 -8.75
CA ARG A 49 -4.17 -13.18 -9.88
C ARG A 49 -5.39 -12.57 -10.58
N THR A 50 -6.25 -11.89 -9.82
CA THR A 50 -7.52 -11.35 -10.34
C THR A 50 -7.29 -10.06 -11.13
N TYR A 51 -6.41 -9.18 -10.65
CA TYR A 51 -6.16 -7.88 -11.27
C TYR A 51 -4.86 -7.93 -12.07
N GLY A 52 -5.02 -7.91 -13.40
CA GLY A 52 -3.92 -7.96 -14.35
C GLY A 52 -2.95 -6.78 -14.28
N PRO A 53 -1.87 -6.82 -15.05
CA PRO A 53 -0.81 -5.79 -15.04
C PRO A 53 -1.24 -4.44 -15.62
N ASP A 54 -2.44 -4.35 -16.21
CA ASP A 54 -3.05 -3.12 -16.69
C ASP A 54 -3.66 -2.27 -15.56
N TYR A 55 -3.83 -2.85 -14.37
CA TYR A 55 -4.24 -2.13 -13.17
C TYR A 55 -3.11 -1.25 -12.64
N LYS A 56 -3.52 -0.16 -11.98
CA LYS A 56 -2.62 0.75 -11.27
C LYS A 56 -2.82 0.55 -9.78
N CYS A 57 -1.72 0.54 -9.02
CA CYS A 57 -1.76 0.29 -7.58
C CYS A 57 -1.47 1.57 -6.79
N ILE A 58 -2.30 1.86 -5.79
CA ILE A 58 -2.09 2.97 -4.87
C ILE A 58 -2.10 2.41 -3.46
N PHE A 59 -0.95 2.41 -2.81
CA PHE A 59 -0.85 2.14 -1.38
C PHE A 59 -1.09 3.41 -0.60
N VAL A 60 -1.78 3.31 0.53
CA VAL A 60 -2.01 4.45 1.43
C VAL A 60 -1.76 4.01 2.86
N GLY A 61 -0.76 4.62 3.50
CA GLY A 61 -0.35 4.27 4.87
C GLY A 61 0.79 5.15 5.35
N ASP A 62 0.94 5.31 6.66
CA ASP A 62 2.01 6.13 7.26
C ASP A 62 3.42 5.53 7.11
N ALA A 63 3.51 4.28 6.64
CA ALA A 63 4.74 3.50 6.54
C ALA A 63 5.53 3.44 7.87
N SER A 64 4.87 3.68 8.99
CA SER A 64 5.45 3.76 10.32
C SER A 64 5.18 2.46 11.08
N MET A 65 6.15 1.56 11.05
CA MET A 65 6.04 0.22 11.64
C MET A 65 7.39 -0.26 12.14
N SER A 66 7.43 -1.39 12.83
CA SER A 66 8.72 -2.02 13.14
C SER A 66 9.44 -2.39 11.85
N PRO A 67 10.74 -2.08 11.66
CA PRO A 67 11.49 -2.52 10.48
C PRO A 67 11.44 -4.04 10.25
N TYR A 68 11.25 -4.81 11.33
CA TYR A 68 11.12 -6.26 11.26
C TYR A 68 9.87 -6.73 10.51
N GLU A 69 8.77 -5.97 10.58
CA GLU A 69 7.53 -6.23 9.83
C GLU A 69 7.76 -6.21 8.31
N ILE A 70 8.78 -5.47 7.86
CA ILE A 70 9.16 -5.38 6.46
C ILE A 70 10.22 -6.44 6.12
N ALA A 71 11.28 -6.54 6.92
CA ALA A 71 12.49 -7.27 6.55
C ALA A 71 12.48 -8.78 6.83
N TYR A 72 11.63 -9.29 7.74
CA TYR A 72 11.73 -10.67 8.20
C TYR A 72 10.40 -11.43 8.16
N ALA A 73 10.49 -12.74 7.88
CA ALA A 73 9.40 -13.68 8.14
C ALA A 73 9.17 -13.82 9.64
N GLY A 74 7.92 -13.91 10.07
CA GLY A 74 7.51 -13.86 11.48
C GLY A 74 7.64 -12.47 12.13
N GLY A 75 7.95 -11.43 11.35
CA GLY A 75 8.08 -10.05 11.82
C GLY A 75 6.75 -9.33 12.05
N ALA A 76 5.64 -9.86 11.52
CA ALA A 76 4.30 -9.30 11.71
C ALA A 76 3.88 -9.34 13.18
N ASN A 77 3.26 -8.26 13.65
CA ASN A 77 2.90 -8.11 15.06
C ASN A 77 1.65 -8.93 15.46
N GLU A 78 0.67 -9.03 14.55
CA GLU A 78 -0.62 -9.65 14.87
C GLU A 78 -0.68 -11.17 14.59
N HIS A 79 0.24 -11.68 13.76
CA HIS A 79 0.29 -13.08 13.37
C HIS A 79 1.69 -13.46 12.88
N TRP A 80 1.93 -14.75 12.69
CA TRP A 80 3.15 -15.22 12.05
C TRP A 80 3.02 -15.19 10.52
N ASN A 81 3.72 -14.27 9.85
CA ASN A 81 3.81 -14.20 8.39
C ASN A 81 4.91 -15.15 7.87
N ALA A 82 4.56 -16.04 6.94
CA ALA A 82 5.52 -16.99 6.36
C ALA A 82 6.58 -16.33 5.47
N GLU A 83 6.22 -15.23 4.80
CA GLU A 83 7.10 -14.42 3.96
C GLU A 83 7.20 -13.00 4.51
N ALA A 84 8.38 -12.38 4.41
CA ALA A 84 8.61 -11.00 4.84
C ALA A 84 7.70 -10.00 4.11
N GLY A 85 7.33 -8.89 4.75
CA GLY A 85 6.47 -7.86 4.15
C GLY A 85 7.07 -7.28 2.86
N GLN A 86 8.40 -7.13 2.80
CA GLN A 86 9.11 -6.69 1.60
C GLN A 86 8.80 -7.57 0.38
N VAL A 87 8.75 -8.89 0.55
CA VAL A 87 8.47 -9.85 -0.54
C VAL A 87 7.08 -9.60 -1.13
N TRP A 88 6.09 -9.34 -0.29
CA TRP A 88 4.73 -9.04 -0.73
C TRP A 88 4.63 -7.70 -1.44
N LEU A 89 5.32 -6.68 -0.92
CA LEU A 89 5.37 -5.36 -1.54
C LEU A 89 6.05 -5.44 -2.91
N GLU A 90 7.23 -6.05 -3.01
CA GLU A 90 7.95 -6.25 -4.28
C GLU A 90 7.09 -6.98 -5.31
N ARG A 91 6.43 -8.07 -4.90
CA ARG A 91 5.49 -8.82 -5.74
C ARG A 91 4.34 -7.95 -6.26
N ALA A 92 3.81 -7.05 -5.43
CA ALA A 92 2.77 -6.11 -5.86
C ALA A 92 3.29 -5.10 -6.89
N ARG A 93 4.53 -4.60 -6.74
CA ARG A 93 5.14 -3.68 -7.72
C ARG A 93 5.46 -4.37 -9.04
N GLU A 94 5.92 -5.61 -8.97
CA GLU A 94 6.19 -6.43 -10.17
C GLU A 94 4.89 -6.71 -10.93
N GLN A 95 3.78 -6.96 -10.22
CA GLN A 95 2.47 -7.18 -10.83
C GLN A 95 1.89 -5.88 -11.43
N TRP A 96 1.99 -4.75 -10.71
CA TRP A 96 1.44 -3.46 -11.13
C TRP A 96 2.55 -2.42 -11.25
N ALA A 97 3.17 -2.38 -12.43
CA ALA A 97 4.31 -1.49 -12.70
C ALA A 97 4.00 0.01 -12.55
N SER A 98 2.72 0.40 -12.65
CA SER A 98 2.25 1.73 -12.26
C SER A 98 1.74 1.70 -10.82
N HIS A 99 2.62 2.07 -9.89
CA HIS A 99 2.39 2.01 -8.46
C HIS A 99 2.89 3.27 -7.75
N ILE A 100 2.20 3.67 -6.69
CA ILE A 100 2.66 4.74 -5.78
C ILE A 100 2.31 4.39 -4.33
N TRP A 101 3.00 5.05 -3.39
CA TRP A 101 2.63 5.07 -1.97
C TRP A 101 2.28 6.48 -1.51
N LEU A 102 1.08 6.67 -0.97
CA LEU A 102 0.64 7.93 -0.36
C LEU A 102 0.82 7.88 1.16
N ASN A 103 1.68 8.75 1.68
CA ASN A 103 2.03 8.77 3.10
C ASN A 103 1.43 10.02 3.81
N PRO A 104 0.56 9.85 4.84
CA PRO A 104 0.00 10.96 5.62
C PRO A 104 0.99 11.65 6.56
N ILE A 105 2.14 11.05 6.84
CA ILE A 105 3.20 11.71 7.63
C ILE A 105 3.78 12.86 6.80
N PRO A 106 3.95 14.08 7.37
CA PRO A 106 4.60 15.18 6.68
C PRO A 106 5.97 14.78 6.16
N GLU A 107 6.26 15.06 4.88
CA GLU A 107 7.47 14.61 4.19
C GLU A 107 8.78 14.95 4.92
N ARG A 108 8.83 16.12 5.57
CA ARG A 108 9.96 16.53 6.42
C ARG A 108 10.28 15.58 7.58
N HIS A 109 9.40 14.64 7.92
CA HIS A 109 9.61 13.66 8.98
C HIS A 109 9.99 12.27 8.46
N TRP A 110 9.97 12.03 7.14
CA TRP A 110 10.20 10.70 6.60
C TRP A 110 11.58 10.14 6.93
N ASP A 111 12.61 10.99 6.98
CA ASP A 111 13.98 10.59 7.31
C ASP A 111 14.16 10.22 8.80
N TYR A 112 13.20 10.53 9.67
CA TYR A 112 13.26 10.18 11.10
C TYR A 112 12.76 8.77 11.40
N THR A 113 12.06 8.11 10.47
CA THR A 113 11.48 6.79 10.69
C THR A 113 12.05 5.80 9.67
N HIS A 114 12.83 4.84 10.16
CA HIS A 114 13.57 3.90 9.30
C HIS A 114 12.65 3.12 8.34
N SER A 115 11.50 2.66 8.82
CA SER A 115 10.53 1.93 7.99
C SER A 115 9.97 2.79 6.84
N ILE A 116 9.80 4.10 7.04
CA ILE A 116 9.37 5.02 5.96
C ILE A 116 10.43 5.05 4.87
N GLY A 117 11.72 5.12 5.23
CA GLY A 117 12.83 5.04 4.28
C GLY A 117 12.87 3.69 3.54
N MET A 118 12.60 2.59 4.24
CA MET A 118 12.51 1.25 3.62
C MET A 118 11.38 1.18 2.60
N ILE A 119 10.17 1.61 2.96
CA ILE A 119 9.03 1.65 2.04
C ILE A 119 9.32 2.56 0.85
N LYS A 120 9.90 3.75 1.07
CA LYS A 120 10.32 4.65 -0.02
C LYS A 120 11.30 3.97 -0.98
N THR A 121 12.25 3.22 -0.45
CA THR A 121 13.25 2.47 -1.24
C THR A 121 12.58 1.35 -2.02
N ILE A 122 11.74 0.55 -1.35
CA ILE A 122 10.97 -0.53 -1.98
C ILE A 122 10.11 0.05 -3.09
N PHE A 123 9.49 1.22 -2.92
CA PHE A 123 8.70 1.91 -3.94
C PHE A 123 9.55 2.79 -4.89
N GLU A 124 10.88 2.63 -4.95
CA GLU A 124 11.77 3.35 -5.89
C GLU A 124 11.61 4.88 -5.87
N ASN A 125 11.29 5.45 -4.72
CA ASN A 125 10.97 6.86 -4.52
C ASN A 125 9.63 7.34 -5.11
N GLU A 126 8.76 6.43 -5.56
CA GLU A 126 7.36 6.68 -5.91
C GLU A 126 6.47 6.77 -4.64
N MET A 127 6.91 7.58 -3.67
CA MET A 127 6.18 7.86 -2.44
C MET A 127 5.91 9.36 -2.33
N TYR A 128 4.64 9.71 -2.11
CA TYR A 128 4.15 11.08 -2.13
C TYR A 128 3.39 11.41 -0.84
N PRO A 129 3.42 12.67 -0.36
CA PRO A 129 2.68 13.06 0.82
C PRO A 129 1.17 13.07 0.53
N LEU A 130 0.35 12.65 1.50
CA LEU A 130 -1.12 12.71 1.39
C LEU A 130 -1.62 14.15 1.58
N THR A 131 -1.34 14.97 0.57
CA THR A 131 -1.76 16.37 0.41
C THR A 131 -2.30 16.54 -1.01
N LEU A 132 -3.03 17.61 -1.29
CA LEU A 132 -3.57 17.85 -2.64
C LEU A 132 -2.47 17.80 -3.72
N ASN A 133 -1.36 18.50 -3.49
CA ASN A 133 -0.22 18.51 -4.42
C ASN A 133 0.46 17.13 -4.53
N GLY A 134 0.61 16.40 -3.41
CA GLY A 134 1.20 15.06 -3.44
C GLY A 134 0.32 14.04 -4.16
N ILE A 135 -1.00 14.12 -4.00
CA ILE A 135 -1.97 13.31 -4.77
C ILE A 135 -1.86 13.65 -6.25
N GLU A 136 -1.85 14.93 -6.63
CA GLU A 136 -1.70 15.34 -8.03
C GLU A 136 -0.41 14.80 -8.66
N ASN A 137 0.72 14.91 -7.95
CA ASN A 137 2.01 14.40 -8.43
C ASN A 137 2.02 12.87 -8.54
N GLY A 138 1.48 12.15 -7.55
CA GLY A 138 1.36 10.70 -7.61
C GLY A 138 0.46 10.23 -8.76
N MET A 139 -0.66 10.91 -8.99
CA MET A 139 -1.55 10.59 -10.12
C MET A 139 -0.86 10.83 -11.48
N ARG A 140 -0.02 11.87 -11.60
CA ARG A 140 0.79 12.08 -12.81
C ARG A 140 1.83 10.98 -13.01
N ALA A 141 2.44 10.48 -11.94
CA ALA A 141 3.40 9.38 -12.02
C ALA A 141 2.75 8.09 -12.52
N LEU A 142 1.53 7.79 -12.07
CA LEU A 142 0.75 6.63 -12.51
C LEU A 142 0.33 6.66 -13.99
N VAL A 143 0.37 7.82 -14.67
CA VAL A 143 -0.06 7.96 -16.07
C VAL A 143 1.13 7.89 -17.05
N ARG A 144 2.36 7.89 -16.55
CA ARG A 144 3.57 7.71 -17.36
C ARG A 144 3.67 6.30 -17.92
#